data_AF-A0A2I9DV98-F1
#
_entry.id   AF-A0A2I9DV98-F1
#
_cell.length_a   1.000
_cell.length_b   1.000
_cell.length_c   1.000
_cell.angle_alpha   90.00
_cell.angle_beta   90.00
_cell.angle_gamma   90.00
#
_symmetry.space_group_name_H-M   'P 1'
#
loop_
_entity.id
_entity.type
_entity.pdbx_description
1 polymer ?
#
loop_
_entity_poly.entity_id
_entity_poly.type
_entity_poly.pdbx_seq_one_letter_code
_entity_poly.pdbx_strand_id
1 'polypeptide(L)'
;MEPAQVNHLTARRRRLWPTPDFGAFFMFFGISGTDWNREERLQQRFEREYYRQLVSLRLSGNVRPGRYFLRGLPTEAGRRGWTVSADGRATTTLSDEGLGELRAWMARGERGVLLDPLE
;
A
#
# COMPACT_ATOMS: atom_id res chain seq x y z
N MET A 1 6.64 18.79 -15.11
CA MET A 1 6.75 17.49 -14.41
C MET A 1 7.36 16.51 -15.40
N GLU A 2 8.45 15.86 -15.03
CA GLU A 2 9.06 14.87 -15.94
C GLU A 2 8.33 13.53 -15.83
N PRO A 3 8.03 12.87 -16.96
CA PRO A 3 7.51 11.52 -16.94
C PRO A 3 8.60 10.58 -16.42
N ALA A 4 8.31 9.85 -15.34
CA ALA A 4 9.18 8.80 -14.85
C ALA A 4 8.76 7.47 -15.46
N GLN A 5 9.70 6.56 -15.71
CA GLN A 5 9.35 5.21 -16.16
C GLN A 5 9.46 4.19 -15.04
N VAL A 6 8.56 3.22 -15.02
CA VAL A 6 8.60 2.10 -14.09
C VAL A 6 9.49 1.00 -14.67
N ASN A 7 10.67 0.82 -14.10
CA ASN A 7 11.65 -0.17 -14.55
C ASN A 7 11.40 -1.55 -13.95
N HIS A 8 11.05 -1.59 -12.68
CA HIS A 8 10.93 -2.83 -11.93
C HIS A 8 9.74 -2.78 -10.97
N LEU A 9 9.05 -3.91 -10.86
CA LEU A 9 7.97 -4.14 -9.90
C LEU A 9 8.41 -5.26 -8.95
N THR A 10 8.43 -4.96 -7.66
CA THR A 10 8.62 -5.95 -6.61
C THR A 10 7.41 -5.91 -5.70
N ALA A 11 6.85 -7.07 -5.38
CA ALA A 11 5.77 -7.18 -4.41
C ALA A 11 6.13 -8.22 -3.36
N ARG A 12 5.90 -7.89 -2.10
CA ARG A 12 6.04 -8.84 -0.99
C ARG A 12 4.80 -8.79 -0.12
N ARG A 13 4.32 -9.96 0.28
CA ARG A 13 3.22 -10.07 1.24
C ARG A 13 3.74 -9.70 2.62
N ARG A 14 3.05 -8.80 3.32
CA ARG A 14 3.38 -8.45 4.71
C ARG A 14 3.09 -9.67 5.58
N ARG A 15 4.11 -10.17 6.28
CA ARG A 15 3.94 -11.30 7.20
C ARG A 15 3.14 -10.80 8.40
N LEU A 16 1.89 -11.23 8.53
CA LEU A 16 1.08 -10.97 9.72
C LEU A 16 1.65 -11.82 10.86
N TRP A 17 2.31 -11.18 11.82
CA TRP A 17 2.47 -11.79 13.12
C TRP A 17 1.11 -11.82 13.83
N PRO A 18 0.76 -12.93 14.52
CA PRO A 18 -0.48 -12.98 15.28
C PRO A 18 -0.39 -11.91 16.38
N THR A 19 -1.14 -10.83 16.21
CA THR A 19 -1.35 -9.89 17.33
C THR A 19 -2.13 -10.64 18.40
N PRO A 20 -1.67 -10.65 19.67
CA PRO A 20 -2.42 -11.27 20.75
C PRO A 20 -3.81 -10.65 20.84
N ASP A 21 -4.83 -11.51 20.85
CA ASP A 21 -6.23 -11.10 20.89
C ASP A 21 -6.61 -10.70 22.31
N PHE A 22 -6.26 -9.47 22.72
CA PHE A 22 -6.60 -8.95 24.05
C PHE A 22 -8.13 -8.89 24.30
N GLY A 23 -8.97 -8.97 23.26
CA GLY A 23 -10.42 -9.02 23.41
C GLY A 23 -10.90 -10.27 24.16
N ALA A 24 -10.27 -11.42 23.92
CA ALA A 24 -10.56 -12.64 24.68
C ALA A 24 -10.11 -12.55 26.13
N PHE A 25 -9.05 -11.77 26.40
CA PHE A 25 -8.55 -11.52 27.75
C PHE A 25 -9.57 -10.70 28.57
N PHE A 26 -10.14 -9.62 28.01
CA PHE A 26 -11.12 -8.80 28.72
C PHE A 26 -12.46 -9.50 28.96
N MET A 27 -12.90 -10.39 28.07
CA MET A 27 -14.10 -11.21 28.28
C MET A 27 -13.95 -12.16 29.48
N PHE A 28 -12.73 -12.61 29.78
CA PHE A 28 -12.47 -13.50 30.92
C PHE A 28 -12.51 -12.79 32.29
N PHE A 29 -12.28 -11.47 32.32
CA PHE A 29 -12.22 -10.68 33.57
C PHE A 29 -13.46 -9.82 33.85
N GLY A 30 -14.55 -9.95 33.07
CA GLY A 30 -15.84 -9.32 33.40
C GLY A 30 -15.85 -7.79 33.39
N ILE A 31 -14.84 -7.15 32.80
CA ILE A 31 -14.77 -5.69 32.69
C ILE A 31 -15.73 -5.28 31.58
N SER A 32 -16.95 -4.88 31.95
CA SER A 32 -17.94 -4.24 31.09
C SER A 32 -17.50 -2.81 30.74
N GLY A 33 -16.36 -2.68 30.07
CA GLY A 33 -15.97 -1.45 29.40
C GLY A 33 -16.67 -1.44 28.05
N THR A 34 -17.59 -0.50 27.85
CA THR A 34 -18.17 -0.20 26.53
C THR A 34 -17.04 -0.12 25.52
N ASP A 35 -16.98 -1.09 24.60
CA ASP A 35 -15.82 -1.38 23.75
C ASP A 35 -15.76 -0.39 22.57
N TRP A 36 -15.44 0.88 22.85
CA TRP A 36 -15.20 1.92 21.86
C TRP A 36 -14.09 1.54 20.86
N ASN A 37 -13.24 0.57 21.21
CA ASN A 37 -12.13 0.09 20.40
C ASN A 37 -12.47 -1.17 19.56
N ARG A 38 -13.70 -1.67 19.58
CA ARG A 38 -14.08 -2.84 18.77
C ARG A 38 -14.04 -2.52 17.28
N GLU A 39 -14.61 -1.39 16.90
CA GLU A 39 -14.68 -0.93 15.51
C GLU A 39 -13.29 -0.60 14.98
N GLU A 40 -12.46 0.13 15.73
CA GLU A 40 -11.07 0.40 15.34
C GLU A 40 -10.25 -0.88 15.15
N ARG A 41 -10.42 -1.89 16.02
CA ARG A 41 -9.73 -3.18 15.89
C ARG A 41 -10.21 -3.96 14.66
N LEU A 42 -11.51 -3.95 14.39
CA LEU A 42 -12.08 -4.59 13.20
C LEU A 42 -11.60 -3.90 11.92
N GLN A 43 -11.55 -2.57 11.92
CA GLN A 43 -11.09 -1.79 10.77
C GLN A 43 -9.59 -1.98 10.54
N GLN A 44 -8.76 -2.01 11.59
CA GLN A 44 -7.34 -2.33 11.48
C GLN A 44 -7.10 -3.78 11.04
N ARG A 45 -7.92 -4.75 11.47
CA ARG A 45 -7.87 -6.12 10.93
C ARG A 45 -8.22 -6.09 9.45
N PHE A 46 -9.33 -5.48 9.06
CA PHE A 46 -9.77 -5.40 7.67
C PHE A 46 -8.71 -4.75 6.77
N GLU A 47 -8.13 -3.61 7.15
CA GLU A 47 -7.05 -2.96 6.39
C GLU A 47 -5.82 -3.85 6.26
N ARG A 48 -5.45 -4.56 7.33
CA ARG A 48 -4.33 -5.52 7.31
C ARG A 48 -4.63 -6.78 6.50
N GLU A 49 -5.90 -7.15 6.38
CA GLU A 49 -6.32 -8.31 5.61
C GLU A 49 -6.46 -8.00 4.13
N TYR A 50 -6.94 -6.81 3.80
CA TYR A 50 -7.22 -6.39 2.44
C TYR A 50 -5.98 -5.81 1.75
N TYR A 51 -5.16 -5.00 2.44
CA TYR A 51 -3.94 -4.39 1.89
C TYR A 51 -2.67 -5.13 2.33
N ARG A 52 -2.60 -6.42 2.02
CA ARG A 52 -1.50 -7.30 2.44
C ARG A 52 -0.23 -7.13 1.62
N GLN A 53 -0.32 -6.57 0.41
CA GLN A 53 0.80 -6.52 -0.52
C GLN A 53 1.56 -5.21 -0.36
N LEU A 54 2.80 -5.29 0.13
CA LEU A 54 3.73 -4.18 0.03
C LEU A 54 4.35 -4.20 -1.36
N VAL A 55 4.03 -3.19 -2.14
CA VAL A 55 4.47 -3.03 -3.52
C VAL A 55 5.55 -1.98 -3.58
N SER A 56 6.61 -2.27 -4.34
CA SER A 56 7.74 -1.40 -4.58
C SER A 56 7.97 -1.29 -6.07
N LEU A 57 7.92 -0.07 -6.59
CA LEU A 57 8.27 0.27 -7.96
C LEU A 57 9.63 0.94 -7.98
N ARG A 58 10.43 0.65 -9.01
CA ARG A 58 11.65 1.39 -9.30
C ARG A 58 11.38 2.38 -10.42
N LEU A 59 11.44 3.67 -10.09
CA LEU A 59 11.26 4.74 -11.05
C LEU A 59 12.62 5.05 -11.72
N SER A 60 12.59 5.29 -13.03
CA SER A 60 13.69 5.88 -13.78
C SER A 60 13.53 7.39 -13.78
N GLY A 61 14.65 8.10 -13.61
CA GLY A 61 14.66 9.57 -13.51
C GLY A 61 15.04 10.06 -12.11
N ASN A 62 15.37 11.34 -12.02
CA ASN A 62 15.77 11.98 -10.77
C ASN A 62 14.51 12.49 -10.04
N VAL A 63 13.80 11.58 -9.38
CA VAL A 63 12.61 11.91 -8.60
C VAL A 63 13.01 12.26 -7.17
N ARG A 64 12.55 13.42 -6.68
CA ARG A 64 12.81 13.82 -5.30
C ARG A 64 12.08 12.89 -4.32
N PRO A 65 12.67 12.61 -3.15
CA PRO A 65 11.98 11.88 -2.09
C PRO A 65 10.72 12.66 -1.66
N GLY A 66 9.62 11.96 -1.44
CA GLY A 66 8.35 12.58 -1.08
C GLY A 66 7.16 11.66 -1.28
N ARG A 67 5.95 12.17 -1.02
CA ARG A 67 4.71 11.46 -1.36
C ARG A 67 4.16 11.98 -2.67
N TYR A 68 3.72 11.06 -3.53
CA TYR A 68 3.20 11.36 -4.85
C TYR A 68 2.01 10.45 -5.18
N PHE A 69 1.06 10.95 -5.95
CA PHE A 69 0.21 10.13 -6.79
C PHE A 69 0.95 9.80 -8.09
N LEU A 70 0.95 8.52 -8.46
CA LEU A 70 1.50 8.06 -9.73
C LEU A 70 0.35 7.92 -10.73
N ARG A 71 0.14 8.96 -11.55
CA ARG A 71 -0.85 8.96 -12.62
C ARG A 71 -0.37 8.11 -13.79
N GLY A 72 -1.29 7.37 -14.41
CA GLY A 72 -0.97 6.38 -15.44
C GLY A 72 -0.85 4.95 -14.91
N LEU A 73 -0.84 4.76 -13.58
CA LEU A 73 -1.05 3.44 -12.99
C LEU A 73 -2.52 3.01 -13.04
N PRO A 74 -2.79 1.69 -12.95
CA PRO A 74 -4.15 1.15 -12.85
C PRO A 74 -4.95 1.74 -11.69
N THR A 75 -6.28 1.64 -11.78
CA THR A 75 -7.24 2.39 -10.95
C THR A 75 -6.94 2.35 -9.46
N GLU A 76 -6.67 1.16 -8.89
CA GLU A 76 -6.36 1.05 -7.46
C GLU A 76 -4.99 1.66 -7.12
N ALA A 77 -3.97 1.36 -7.94
CA ALA A 77 -2.60 1.82 -7.74
C ALA A 77 -2.43 3.34 -7.93
N GLY A 78 -3.20 3.95 -8.85
CA GLY A 78 -3.17 5.39 -9.11
C GLY A 78 -3.95 6.23 -8.09
N ARG A 79 -4.91 5.62 -7.37
CA ARG A 79 -5.64 6.27 -6.26
C ARG A 79 -4.86 6.27 -4.95
N ARG A 80 -3.78 5.48 -4.86
CA ARG A 80 -2.96 5.36 -3.65
C ARG A 80 -1.80 6.34 -3.67
N GLY A 81 -1.48 6.86 -2.48
CA GLY A 81 -0.25 7.62 -2.27
C GLY A 81 0.96 6.68 -2.32
N TRP A 82 1.95 7.05 -3.12
CA TRP A 82 3.24 6.39 -3.22
C TRP A 82 4.28 7.19 -2.46
N THR A 83 5.05 6.51 -1.61
CA THR A 83 6.20 7.13 -0.93
C THR A 83 7.44 6.83 -1.74
N VAL A 84 8.04 7.87 -2.34
CA VAL A 84 9.28 7.79 -3.10
C VAL A 84 10.44 8.08 -2.17
N SER A 85 11.41 7.16 -2.15
CA SER A 85 12.66 7.27 -1.43
C SER A 85 13.76 7.90 -2.30
N ALA A 86 14.85 8.35 -1.68
CA ALA A 86 15.99 8.97 -2.37
C ALA A 86 16.72 8.04 -3.36
N ASP A 87 16.51 6.72 -3.25
CA ASP A 87 17.01 5.71 -4.19
C ASP A 87 16.12 5.55 -5.44
N GLY A 88 15.07 6.38 -5.60
CA GLY A 88 14.09 6.29 -6.68
C GLY A 88 13.11 5.13 -6.53
N ARG A 89 13.04 4.52 -5.34
CA ARG A 89 12.06 3.47 -5.03
C ARG A 89 10.76 4.09 -4.54
N ALA A 90 9.67 3.82 -5.24
CA ALA A 90 8.32 4.19 -4.83
C ALA A 90 7.65 3.00 -4.13
N THR A 91 7.09 3.20 -2.94
CA THR A 91 6.44 2.14 -2.17
C THR A 91 5.00 2.48 -1.80
N THR A 92 4.12 1.48 -1.85
CA THR A 92 2.74 1.59 -1.37
C THR A 92 2.20 0.22 -0.95
N THR A 93 1.00 0.19 -0.38
CA THR A 93 0.27 -1.03 -0.06
C THR A 93 -0.92 -1.19 -1.00
N LEU A 94 -1.03 -2.35 -1.64
CA LEU A 94 -2.14 -2.70 -2.54
C LEU A 94 -2.86 -3.95 -2.06
N SER A 95 -4.09 -4.12 -2.54
CA SER A 95 -4.79 -5.39 -2.48
C SER A 95 -4.15 -6.43 -3.42
N ASP A 96 -4.58 -7.69 -3.30
CA ASP A 96 -4.18 -8.74 -4.24
C ASP A 96 -4.70 -8.46 -5.67
N GLU A 97 -5.88 -7.85 -5.79
CA GLU A 97 -6.50 -7.44 -7.05
C GLU A 97 -5.71 -6.30 -7.71
N GLY A 98 -5.43 -5.23 -6.97
CA GLY A 98 -4.64 -4.09 -7.46
C GLY A 98 -3.20 -4.48 -7.83
N LEU A 99 -2.60 -5.44 -7.13
CA LEU A 99 -1.32 -6.02 -7.55
C LEU A 99 -1.46 -6.80 -8.86
N GLY A 100 -2.54 -7.54 -9.05
CA GLY A 100 -2.85 -8.24 -10.30
C GLY A 100 -2.98 -7.28 -11.49
N GLU A 101 -3.74 -6.19 -11.32
CA GLU A 101 -3.87 -5.13 -12.32
C GLU A 101 -2.52 -4.49 -12.66
N LEU A 102 -1.71 -4.16 -11.64
CA LEU A 102 -0.40 -3.55 -11.82
C LEU A 102 0.57 -4.47 -12.57
N ARG A 103 0.51 -5.78 -12.31
CA ARG A 103 1.30 -6.77 -13.05
C ARG A 103 0.86 -6.88 -14.51
N ALA A 104 -0.46 -6.91 -14.76
CA ALA A 104 -1.01 -6.94 -16.11
C ALA A 104 -0.62 -5.68 -16.90
N TRP A 105 -0.65 -4.51 -16.26
CA TRP A 105 -0.21 -3.24 -16.82
C TRP A 105 1.28 -3.27 -17.21
N MET A 106 2.16 -3.71 -16.30
CA MET A 106 3.60 -3.89 -16.60
C MET A 106 3.84 -4.87 -17.75
N ALA A 107 3.01 -5.92 -17.86
CA ALA A 107 3.10 -6.92 -18.93
C ALA A 107 2.67 -6.37 -20.30
N ARG A 108 1.81 -5.35 -20.35
CA ARG A 108 1.44 -4.63 -21.59
C ARG A 108 2.56 -3.74 -22.13
N GLY A 109 3.64 -3.55 -21.36
CA GLY A 109 4.77 -2.70 -21.75
C GLY A 109 4.55 -1.22 -21.48
N GLU A 110 3.41 -0.84 -20.89
CA GLU A 110 3.19 0.51 -20.40
C GLU A 110 4.11 0.77 -19.20
N ARG A 111 4.92 1.82 -19.28
CA ARG A 111 5.89 2.16 -18.22
C ARG A 111 5.91 3.63 -17.84
N GLY A 112 5.26 4.51 -18.58
CA GLY A 112 5.25 5.94 -18.29
C GLY A 112 4.27 6.29 -17.18
N VAL A 113 4.75 6.95 -16.14
CA VAL A 113 3.91 7.51 -15.07
C VAL A 113 4.24 8.97 -14.86
N LEU A 114 3.20 9.75 -14.54
CA LEU A 114 3.35 11.15 -14.14
C LEU A 114 3.28 11.24 -12.62
N LEU A 115 4.25 11.93 -12.02
CA LEU A 115 4.29 12.15 -10.58
C LEU A 115 3.55 13.44 -10.23
N ASP A 116 2.53 13.30 -9.41
CA ASP A 116 1.69 14.39 -8.91
C ASP A 116 1.90 14.48 -7.39
N PRO A 117 2.54 15.53 -6.85
CA PRO A 117 2.91 15.59 -5.44
C PRO A 117 1.68 15.54 -4.52
N LEU A 118 1.80 14.78 -3.43
CA LEU A 118 0.83 14.73 -2.36
C LEU A 118 1.28 15.71 -1.27
N GLU A 119 0.60 16.86 -1.16
CA GLU A 119 0.83 17.84 -0.09
C GLU A 119 0.44 17.28 1.30
#